data_AF-A0A099NXH3-F1
#
_entry.id   AF-A0A099NXH3-F1
#
_cell.length_a   1.000
_cell.length_b   1.000
_cell.length_c   1.000
_cell.angle_alpha   90.00
_cell.angle_beta   90.00
_cell.angle_gamma   90.00
#
_symmetry.space_group_name_H-M   'P 1'
#
loop_
_entity.id
_entity.type
_entity.pdbx_description
1 polymer ?
#
loop_
_entity_poly.entity_id
_entity_poly.type
_entity_poly.pdbx_seq_one_letter_code
_entity_poly.pdbx_strand_id
1 'polypeptide(L)'
;MSQVGIMMLGVGISAYNLAIYHLICHSFFKALLFMSAGAIIHAVINEYQDIRTYGGFHKFLPLSYICIFIASLSLMALPGLTGYYSKDIIIESLYGSYTFTGYIIY
;
A
#
# COMPACT_ATOMS: atom_id res chain seq x y z
N MET A 1 -9.46 3.36 -1.17
CA MET A 1 -10.60 2.46 -1.44
C MET A 1 -10.21 1.21 -2.20
N SER A 2 -9.30 1.26 -3.19
CA SER A 2 -8.89 0.05 -3.94
C SER A 2 -8.38 -1.12 -3.09
N GLN A 3 -7.55 -0.85 -2.07
CA GLN A 3 -6.98 -1.90 -1.20
C GLN A 3 -8.06 -2.60 -0.34
N VAL A 4 -9.08 -1.88 0.11
CA VAL A 4 -10.23 -2.48 0.81
C VAL A 4 -11.00 -3.39 -0.14
N GLY A 5 -11.09 -3.04 -1.42
CA GLY A 5 -11.64 -3.92 -2.46
C GLY A 5 -10.88 -5.25 -2.57
N ILE A 6 -9.55 -5.23 -2.52
CA ILE A 6 -8.72 -6.46 -2.54
C ILE A 6 -8.97 -7.31 -1.29
N MET A 7 -9.08 -6.68 -0.11
CA MET A 7 -9.44 -7.40 1.12
C MET A 7 -10.82 -8.05 1.00
N MET A 8 -11.79 -7.34 0.42
CA MET A 8 -13.13 -7.86 0.19
C MET A 8 -13.12 -9.04 -0.81
N LEU A 9 -12.28 -9.00 -1.83
CA LEU A 9 -12.08 -10.14 -2.73
C LEU A 9 -11.51 -11.36 -1.98
N GLY A 10 -10.51 -11.15 -1.10
CA GLY A 10 -9.96 -12.22 -0.25
C GLY A 10 -11.01 -12.83 0.67
N VAL A 11 -11.87 -12.00 1.29
CA VAL A 11 -13.03 -12.46 2.07
C VAL A 11 -14.01 -13.25 1.19
N GLY A 12 -14.24 -12.81 -0.06
CA GLY A 12 -15.14 -13.45 -1.02
C GLY A 12 -14.75 -14.87 -1.40
N ILE A 13 -13.45 -15.18 -1.46
CA ILE A 13 -12.94 -16.54 -1.69
C ILE A 13 -12.66 -17.32 -0.40
N SER A 14 -13.22 -16.89 0.73
CA SER A 14 -13.00 -17.48 2.07
C SER A 14 -11.56 -17.45 2.60
N ALA A 15 -10.70 -16.63 2.00
CA ALA A 15 -9.31 -16.42 2.43
C ALA A 15 -9.20 -15.34 3.53
N TYR A 16 -9.90 -15.53 4.65
CA TYR A 16 -9.98 -14.55 5.74
C TYR A 16 -8.62 -14.19 6.34
N ASN A 17 -7.74 -15.19 6.51
CA ASN A 17 -6.39 -14.98 7.06
C ASN A 17 -5.55 -14.07 6.17
N LEU A 18 -5.65 -14.22 4.84
CA LEU A 18 -4.93 -13.36 3.88
C LEU A 18 -5.50 -11.94 3.88
N ALA A 19 -6.83 -11.80 3.94
CA ALA A 19 -7.48 -10.50 4.02
C ALA A 19 -7.08 -9.72 5.30
N ILE A 20 -7.03 -10.40 6.46
CA ILE A 20 -6.59 -9.81 7.74
C ILE A 20 -5.09 -9.47 7.68
N TYR A 21 -4.27 -10.37 7.14
CA TYR A 21 -2.84 -10.10 6.96
C TYR A 21 -2.60 -8.84 6.12
N HIS A 22 -3.28 -8.72 4.98
CA HIS A 22 -3.20 -7.52 4.15
C HIS A 22 -3.76 -6.28 4.83
N LEU A 23 -4.82 -6.40 5.65
CA LEU A 23 -5.33 -5.28 6.46
C LEU A 23 -4.25 -4.73 7.41
N ILE A 24 -3.51 -5.61 8.09
CA ILE A 24 -2.43 -5.22 8.99
C ILE A 24 -1.28 -4.57 8.21
N CYS A 25 -0.81 -5.18 7.12
CA CYS A 25 0.23 -4.54 6.29
C CYS A 25 -0.22 -3.17 5.77
N HIS A 26 -1.47 -3.09 5.32
CA HIS A 26 -2.08 -1.87 4.80
C HIS A 26 -2.17 -0.76 5.83
N SER A 27 -2.50 -1.07 7.09
CA SER A 27 -2.55 -0.04 8.14
C SER A 27 -1.19 0.64 8.32
N PHE A 28 -0.09 -0.12 8.29
CA PHE A 28 1.26 0.43 8.43
C PHE A 28 1.66 1.33 7.25
N PHE A 29 1.59 0.84 6.01
CA PHE A 29 2.03 1.66 4.88
C PHE A 29 1.07 2.81 4.57
N LYS A 30 -0.24 2.68 4.89
CA LYS A 30 -1.15 3.83 4.83
C LYS A 30 -0.87 4.86 5.90
N ALA A 31 -0.63 4.45 7.15
CA ALA A 31 -0.26 5.37 8.22
C ALA A 31 1.02 6.13 7.86
N LEU A 32 2.02 5.44 7.31
CA LEU A 32 3.27 6.06 6.87
C LEU A 32 3.06 7.08 5.73
N LEU A 33 2.21 6.76 4.74
CA LEU A 33 1.83 7.70 3.67
C LEU A 33 1.15 8.96 4.23
N PHE A 34 0.16 8.80 5.12
CA PHE A 34 -0.58 9.93 5.68
C PHE A 34 0.27 10.78 6.63
N MET A 35 1.13 10.15 7.44
CA MET A 35 2.05 10.87 8.32
C MET A 35 3.09 11.66 7.53
N SER A 36 3.66 11.06 6.46
CA SER A 36 4.62 11.74 5.58
C SER A 36 3.96 12.88 4.81
N ALA A 37 2.74 12.68 4.30
CA ALA A 37 1.96 13.74 3.66
C ALA A 37 1.63 14.87 4.64
N GLY A 38 1.25 14.55 5.88
CA GLY A 38 1.01 15.54 6.93
C GLY A 38 2.25 16.39 7.24
N ALA A 39 3.43 15.76 7.30
CA ALA A 39 4.70 16.47 7.47
C ALA A 39 5.00 17.42 6.30
N ILE A 40 4.69 17.01 5.06
CA ILE A 40 4.85 17.86 3.87
C ILE A 40 3.88 19.03 3.90
N ILE A 41 2.60 18.79 4.22
CA ILE A 41 1.56 19.83 4.29
C ILE A 41 1.96 20.90 5.31
N HIS A 42 2.41 20.50 6.50
CA HIS A 42 2.82 21.44 7.54
C HIS A 42 4.10 22.23 7.18
N ALA A 43 4.95 21.68 6.31
CA ALA A 43 6.13 22.37 5.82
C ALA A 43 5.84 23.37 4.67
N VAL A 44 4.66 23.30 4.04
CA VAL A 44 4.26 24.20 2.96
C VAL A 44 3.54 25.43 3.51
N ILE A 45 3.81 26.59 2.90
CA ILE A 45 3.17 27.86 3.26
C ILE A 45 1.64 27.72 3.16
N ASN A 46 0.94 28.19 4.20
CA ASN A 46 -0.52 28.13 4.33
C ASN A 46 -1.12 26.70 4.30
N GLU A 47 -0.33 25.65 4.52
CA GLU A 47 -0.80 24.26 4.57
C GLU A 47 -1.60 23.84 3.33
N TYR A 48 -1.32 24.45 2.17
CA TYR A 48 -1.95 24.09 0.89
C TYR A 48 -1.73 22.61 0.61
N GLN A 49 -2.78 21.87 0.25
CA GLN A 49 -2.74 20.42 -0.01
C GLN A 49 -2.71 20.05 -1.50
N ASP A 50 -2.60 21.04 -2.39
CA ASP A 50 -2.60 20.85 -3.83
C ASP A 50 -1.20 20.50 -4.35
N ILE A 51 -1.03 19.28 -4.88
CA ILE A 51 0.28 18.82 -5.39
C ILE A 51 0.81 19.65 -6.56
N ARG A 52 -0.03 20.46 -7.22
CA ARG A 52 0.39 21.35 -8.32
C ARG A 52 1.27 22.49 -7.84
N THR A 53 1.20 22.86 -6.56
CA THR A 53 2.04 23.90 -5.95
C THR A 53 3.30 23.34 -5.29
N TYR A 54 3.49 22.02 -5.35
CA TYR A 54 4.58 21.31 -4.68
C TYR A 54 5.76 21.07 -5.63
N GLY A 55 6.96 20.96 -5.07
CA GLY A 55 8.16 20.60 -5.84
C GLY A 55 9.43 20.58 -4.99
N GLY A 56 10.42 19.77 -5.40
CA GLY A 56 11.77 19.82 -4.84
C GLY A 56 11.98 19.24 -3.43
N PHE A 57 11.01 18.54 -2.85
CA PHE A 57 11.07 18.08 -1.45
C PHE A 57 12.19 17.09 -1.10
N HIS A 58 12.80 16.41 -2.08
CA HIS A 58 13.94 15.51 -1.81
C HIS A 58 15.13 16.23 -1.15
N LYS A 59 15.30 17.54 -1.38
CA LYS A 59 16.38 18.34 -0.77
C LYS A 59 15.98 18.94 0.58
N PHE A 60 14.73 19.37 0.71
CA PHE A 60 14.26 20.13 1.88
C PHE A 60 13.71 19.24 2.99
N LEU A 61 13.06 18.12 2.64
CA LEU A 61 12.43 17.19 3.58
C LEU A 61 12.83 15.74 3.27
N PRO A 62 14.15 15.42 3.30
CA PRO A 62 14.67 14.13 2.84
C PRO A 62 14.06 12.93 3.57
N LEU A 63 13.80 13.05 4.88
CA LEU A 63 13.19 11.97 5.66
C LEU A 63 11.75 11.70 5.23
N SER A 64 10.91 12.73 5.12
CA SER A 64 9.52 12.58 4.67
C SER A 64 9.45 12.04 3.23
N TYR A 65 10.40 12.43 2.38
CA TYR A 65 10.53 11.96 1.01
C TYR A 65 10.87 10.46 0.96
N ILE A 66 11.82 10.00 1.77
CA ILE A 66 12.16 8.57 1.84
C ILE A 66 10.98 7.78 2.42
N CYS A 67 10.32 8.26 3.47
CA CYS A 67 9.17 7.59 4.06
C CYS A 67 7.99 7.46 3.08
N ILE A 68 7.63 8.54 2.38
CA ILE A 68 6.54 8.50 1.39
C ILE A 68 6.89 7.61 0.20
N PHE A 69 8.18 7.57 -0.19
CA PHE A 69 8.69 6.69 -1.24
C PHE A 69 8.62 5.21 -0.84
N ILE A 70 9.15 4.82 0.32
CA ILE A 70 9.09 3.43 0.80
C ILE A 70 7.63 2.98 0.95
N ALA A 71 6.76 3.85 1.49
CA ALA A 71 5.36 3.53 1.68
C ALA A 71 4.61 3.38 0.34
N SER A 72 4.95 4.19 -0.68
CA SER A 72 4.36 4.07 -2.02
C SER A 72 4.85 2.80 -2.74
N LEU A 73 6.13 2.44 -2.62
CA LEU A 73 6.65 1.18 -3.13
C LEU A 73 5.95 -0.04 -2.49
N SER A 74 5.70 0.00 -1.18
CA SER A 74 4.95 -1.06 -0.50
C SER A 74 3.50 -1.11 -1.00
N LEU A 75 2.82 0.04 -1.17
CA LEU A 75 1.46 0.10 -1.71
C LEU A 75 1.36 -0.42 -3.16
N MET A 76 2.41 -0.26 -3.96
CA MET A 76 2.53 -0.82 -5.32
C MET A 76 2.83 -2.33 -5.33
N ALA A 77 3.09 -2.94 -4.16
CA ALA A 77 3.46 -4.34 -3.99
C ALA A 77 4.75 -4.74 -4.72
N LEU A 78 5.81 -3.94 -4.58
CA LEU A 78 7.13 -4.30 -5.10
C LEU A 78 7.76 -5.48 -4.33
N PRO A 79 8.46 -6.39 -5.03
CA PRO A 79 9.12 -7.54 -4.40
C PRO A 79 10.03 -7.15 -3.23
N GLY A 80 9.94 -7.89 -2.13
CA GLY A 80 10.71 -7.64 -0.91
C GLY A 80 10.04 -6.69 0.10
N LEU A 81 8.90 -6.08 -0.23
CA LEU A 81 8.14 -5.22 0.69
C LEU A 81 6.86 -5.91 1.21
N THR A 82 6.32 -5.39 2.31
CA THR A 82 5.13 -5.98 2.98
C THR A 82 3.89 -6.02 2.09
N GLY A 83 3.71 -5.05 1.20
CA GLY A 83 2.60 -5.07 0.25
C GLY A 83 2.69 -6.21 -0.78
N TYR A 84 3.89 -6.63 -1.17
CA TYR A 84 4.07 -7.79 -2.05
C TYR A 84 3.57 -9.07 -1.38
N TYR A 85 4.12 -9.40 -0.20
CA TYR A 85 3.76 -10.63 0.50
C TYR A 85 2.28 -10.73 0.87
N SER A 86 1.59 -9.61 1.05
CA SER A 86 0.19 -9.60 1.45
C SER A 86 -0.80 -9.46 0.29
N LYS A 87 -0.49 -8.64 -0.72
CA LYS A 87 -1.41 -8.36 -1.83
C LYS A 87 -1.31 -9.42 -2.93
N ASP A 88 -0.10 -9.88 -3.24
CA ASP A 88 0.13 -10.76 -4.38
C ASP A 88 -0.51 -12.14 -4.16
N ILE A 89 -0.35 -12.69 -2.95
CA ILE A 89 -0.97 -13.96 -2.55
C ILE A 89 -2.52 -13.92 -2.58
N ILE A 90 -3.15 -12.76 -2.38
CA ILE A 90 -4.60 -12.60 -2.56
C ILE A 90 -4.97 -12.69 -4.05
N ILE A 91 -4.17 -12.08 -4.93
CA ILE A 91 -4.40 -12.12 -6.38
C ILE A 91 -4.19 -13.53 -6.93
N GLU A 92 -3.18 -14.24 -6.43
CA GLU A 92 -2.92 -15.62 -6.83
C GLU A 92 -3.98 -16.58 -6.33
N SER A 93 -4.43 -16.45 -5.08
CA SER A 93 -5.54 -17.27 -4.57
C SER A 93 -6.84 -17.02 -5.32
N LEU A 94 -7.08 -15.78 -5.77
CA LEU A 94 -8.18 -15.49 -6.70
C LEU A 94 -7.99 -16.27 -8.01
N TYR A 95 -6.81 -16.20 -8.64
CA TYR A 95 -6.56 -16.94 -9.88
C TYR A 95 -6.74 -18.46 -9.72
N GLY A 96 -6.14 -19.03 -8.67
CA GLY A 96 -6.23 -20.46 -8.35
C GLY A 96 -7.65 -20.93 -8.03
N SER A 97 -8.53 -20.07 -7.53
CA SER A 97 -9.93 -20.42 -7.27
C SER A 97 -10.77 -20.61 -8.55
N TYR A 98 -10.38 -19.97 -9.67
CA TYR A 98 -11.06 -20.13 -10.97
C TYR A 98 -10.53 -21.32 -11.77
N THR A 99 -9.33 -21.82 -11.47
CA THR A 99 -8.73 -22.97 -12.15
C THR A 99 -8.75 -24.22 -11.25
N PHE A 100 -9.35 -25.32 -11.71
CA PHE A 100 -9.46 -26.59 -10.95
C PHE A 100 -8.13 -27.17 -10.42
N THR A 101 -7.00 -26.71 -10.98
CA THR A 101 -5.64 -26.96 -10.50
C THR A 101 -5.20 -25.75 -9.69
N GLY A 102 -5.46 -25.77 -8.38
CA GLY A 102 -5.05 -24.71 -7.47
C GLY A 102 -3.53 -24.67 -7.32
N TYR A 103 -2.82 -24.09 -8.28
CA TYR A 103 -1.42 -23.73 -8.14
C TYR A 103 -1.37 -22.39 -7.40
N ILE A 104 -0.95 -22.45 -6.14
CA ILE A 104 -0.27 -21.32 -5.51
C ILE A 104 1.07 -21.22 -6.26
N ILE A 105 1.35 -20.09 -6.92
CA ILE A 105 2.52 -19.94 -7.82
C ILE A 105 3.80 -19.55 -7.04
N TYR A 106 3.84 -19.82 -5.74
CA TYR A 106 5.04 -19.68 -4.91
C TYR A 106 5.35 -20.96 -4.13
#